data_AF-A0A531LVC7-F1
#
_entry.id   AF-A0A531LVC7-F1
#
_cell.length_a   1.000
_cell.length_b   1.000
_cell.length_c   1.000
_cell.angle_alpha   90.00
_cell.angle_beta   90.00
_cell.angle_gamma   90.00
#
_symmetry.space_group_name_H-M   'P 1'
#
loop_
_entity.id
_entity.type
_entity.pdbx_description
1 polymer ?
#
loop_
_entity_poly.entity_id
_entity_poly.type
_entity_poly.pdbx_seq_one_letter_code
_entity_poly.pdbx_strand_id
1 'polypeptide(L)'
;VEGRDLRAGGYGFPISDEGSGADLGLKAVQLALRAHDGRHERTALLAEVMQRFASDPMEAVAWMDRASATDYAALAPMVMRHADQGDPVGRRIVQSAAEQIDTLVRVLFEKGAPRVTLLGGLASPLEPWLSP
;
A
#
# COMPACT_ATOMS: atom_id res chain seq x y z
N VAL A 1 22.51 9.08 13.69
CA VAL A 1 23.65 8.20 14.04
C VAL A 1 24.90 9.04 14.05
N GLU A 2 25.62 9.11 15.18
CA GLU A 2 26.84 9.93 15.29
C GLU A 2 26.65 11.40 14.86
N GLY A 3 25.52 12.01 15.25
CA GLY A 3 25.18 13.40 14.89
C GLY A 3 24.72 13.63 13.45
N ARG A 4 24.50 12.56 12.66
CA ARG A 4 23.98 12.64 11.29
C ARG A 4 22.58 12.03 11.15
N ASP A 5 21.78 12.60 10.26
CA ASP A 5 20.49 12.05 9.87
C ASP A 5 20.67 10.96 8.81
N LEU A 6 19.99 9.84 9.02
CA LEU A 6 19.90 8.75 8.04
C LEU A 6 18.50 8.75 7.45
N ARG A 7 18.43 8.72 6.12
CA ARG A 7 17.16 8.62 5.38
C ARG A 7 17.27 7.54 4.30
N ALA A 8 16.21 6.79 4.14
CA ALA A 8 15.97 5.86 3.05
C ALA A 8 14.48 5.96 2.68
N GLY A 9 14.19 6.13 1.39
CA GLY A 9 12.82 6.35 0.91
C GLY A 9 12.19 7.67 1.36
N GLY A 10 10.85 7.72 1.24
CA GLY A 10 10.04 8.90 1.56
C GLY A 10 10.23 10.04 0.57
N TYR A 11 10.38 9.73 -0.72
CA TYR A 11 10.47 10.75 -1.78
C TYR A 11 9.10 11.26 -2.23
N GLY A 12 8.02 10.65 -1.73
CA GLY A 12 6.65 11.08 -1.96
C GLY A 12 5.92 10.26 -3.02
N PHE A 13 4.62 10.14 -2.79
CA PHE A 13 3.63 9.62 -3.73
C PHE A 13 3.58 10.42 -5.06
N PRO A 14 3.34 9.80 -6.22
CA PRO A 14 3.06 8.36 -6.43
C PRO A 14 4.29 7.51 -6.76
N ILE A 15 5.47 8.11 -6.92
CA ILE A 15 6.67 7.43 -7.41
C ILE A 15 7.52 6.78 -6.30
N SER A 16 7.16 7.04 -5.03
CA SER A 16 7.71 6.42 -3.83
C SER A 16 6.58 6.26 -2.81
N ASP A 17 6.91 6.25 -1.51
CA ASP A 17 6.02 5.91 -0.40
C ASP A 17 5.54 4.45 -0.43
N GLU A 18 6.42 3.56 -0.88
CA GLU A 18 6.22 2.12 -0.88
C GLU A 18 5.86 1.61 0.52
N GLY A 19 4.82 0.78 0.61
CA GLY A 19 4.31 0.27 1.88
C GLY A 19 3.46 1.25 2.69
N SER A 20 3.26 2.49 2.21
CA SER A 20 2.31 3.43 2.81
C SER A 20 0.86 3.09 2.47
N GLY A 21 -0.08 3.71 3.18
CA GLY A 21 -1.51 3.56 2.86
C GLY A 21 -1.85 4.05 1.45
N ALA A 22 -1.17 5.10 0.97
CA ALA A 22 -1.37 5.62 -0.37
C ALA A 22 -0.92 4.60 -1.43
N ASP A 23 0.20 3.91 -1.20
CA ASP A 23 0.67 2.82 -2.06
C ASP A 23 -0.31 1.64 -2.07
N LEU A 24 -0.82 1.22 -0.89
CA LEU A 24 -1.86 0.19 -0.79
C LEU A 24 -3.10 0.54 -1.64
N GLY A 25 -3.60 1.76 -1.49
CA GLY A 25 -4.75 2.25 -2.23
C GLY A 25 -4.50 2.33 -3.74
N LEU A 26 -3.33 2.84 -4.15
CA LEU A 26 -2.94 2.94 -5.55
C LEU A 26 -2.89 1.57 -6.21
N LYS A 27 -2.23 0.59 -5.57
CA LYS A 27 -2.17 -0.80 -6.04
C LYS A 27 -3.56 -1.41 -6.17
N ALA A 28 -4.45 -1.17 -5.20
CA ALA A 28 -5.82 -1.67 -5.24
C ALA A 28 -6.61 -1.11 -6.43
N VAL A 29 -6.55 0.21 -6.69
CA VAL A 29 -7.20 0.84 -7.85
C VAL A 29 -6.63 0.33 -9.18
N GLN A 30 -5.31 0.25 -9.30
CA GLN A 30 -4.66 -0.27 -10.51
C GLN A 30 -5.07 -1.72 -10.82
N LEU A 31 -5.11 -2.58 -9.80
CA LEU A 31 -5.52 -3.98 -9.96
C LEU A 31 -7.03 -4.11 -10.23
N ALA A 32 -7.86 -3.24 -9.64
CA ALA A 32 -9.29 -3.22 -9.89
C ALA A 32 -9.61 -2.89 -11.36
N LEU A 33 -8.91 -1.91 -11.94
CA LEU A 33 -9.03 -1.58 -13.36
C LEU A 33 -8.58 -2.75 -14.26
N ARG A 34 -7.46 -3.41 -13.92
CA ARG A 34 -7.00 -4.62 -14.65
C ARG A 34 -7.99 -5.78 -14.53
N ALA A 35 -8.64 -5.96 -13.39
CA ALA A 35 -9.66 -7.00 -13.23
C ALA A 35 -10.95 -6.65 -13.99
N HIS A 36 -11.28 -5.35 -14.08
CA HIS A 36 -12.44 -4.88 -14.84
C HIS A 36 -12.30 -5.19 -16.34
N ASP A 37 -11.13 -4.95 -16.94
CA ASP A 37 -10.85 -5.21 -18.36
C ASP A 37 -10.37 -6.65 -18.68
N GLY A 38 -10.27 -7.52 -17.66
CA GLY A 38 -9.97 -8.94 -17.83
C GLY A 38 -8.48 -9.31 -17.83
N ARG A 39 -7.57 -8.37 -17.55
CA ARG A 39 -6.12 -8.61 -17.43
C ARG A 39 -5.69 -9.14 -16.06
N HIS A 40 -6.60 -9.26 -15.11
CA HIS A 40 -6.33 -9.79 -13.78
C HIS A 40 -7.57 -10.55 -13.24
N GLU A 41 -7.36 -11.50 -12.31
CA GLU A 41 -8.46 -12.17 -11.63
C GLU A 41 -9.37 -11.18 -10.90
N ARG A 42 -10.66 -11.50 -10.82
CA ARG A 42 -11.64 -10.75 -10.02
C ARG A 42 -11.69 -11.33 -8.61
N THR A 43 -11.58 -10.47 -7.61
CA THR A 43 -11.69 -10.85 -6.20
C THR A 43 -12.67 -9.94 -5.47
N ALA A 44 -13.00 -10.26 -4.21
CA ALA A 44 -13.93 -9.47 -3.41
C ALA A 44 -13.39 -8.05 -3.19
N LEU A 45 -12.09 -7.92 -2.93
CA LEU A 45 -11.42 -6.63 -2.82
C LEU A 45 -11.59 -5.79 -4.09
N LEU A 46 -11.24 -6.36 -5.25
CA LEU A 46 -11.25 -5.61 -6.50
C LEU A 46 -12.66 -5.24 -6.95
N ALA A 47 -13.65 -6.08 -6.66
CA ALA A 47 -15.05 -5.78 -6.88
C ALA A 47 -15.51 -4.59 -6.01
N GLU A 48 -15.15 -4.55 -4.72
CA GLU A 48 -15.51 -3.45 -3.82
C GLU A 48 -14.85 -2.13 -4.23
N VAL A 49 -13.57 -2.18 -4.65
CA VAL A 49 -12.88 -1.01 -5.19
C VAL A 49 -13.60 -0.46 -6.42
N MET A 50 -13.99 -1.32 -7.37
CA MET A 50 -14.75 -0.88 -8.55
C MET A 50 -16.13 -0.33 -8.18
N GLN A 51 -16.82 -0.89 -7.19
CA GLN A 51 -18.12 -0.38 -6.73
C GLN A 51 -18.05 1.07 -6.22
N ARG A 52 -16.92 1.47 -5.62
CA ARG A 52 -16.69 2.88 -5.24
C ARG A 52 -16.73 3.84 -6.44
N PHE A 53 -16.43 3.34 -7.62
CA PHE A 53 -16.46 4.07 -8.89
C PHE A 53 -17.68 3.69 -9.74
N ALA A 54 -18.80 3.29 -9.10
CA ALA A 54 -20.02 2.84 -9.79
C ALA A 54 -19.79 1.71 -10.81
N SER A 55 -18.73 0.92 -10.62
CA SER A 55 -18.25 -0.09 -11.58
C SER A 55 -17.87 0.46 -12.96
N ASP A 56 -17.58 1.76 -13.06
CA ASP A 56 -17.15 2.45 -14.27
C ASP A 56 -15.66 2.84 -14.16
N PRO A 57 -14.77 2.34 -15.05
CA PRO A 57 -13.36 2.72 -15.06
C PRO A 57 -13.14 4.23 -15.32
N MET A 58 -14.05 4.90 -16.02
CA MET A 58 -13.94 6.34 -16.31
C MET A 58 -14.11 7.18 -15.05
N GLU A 59 -14.95 6.75 -14.10
CA GLU A 59 -15.09 7.41 -12.79
C GLU A 59 -13.80 7.28 -11.96
N ALA A 60 -13.12 6.14 -12.04
CA ALA A 60 -11.81 5.96 -11.39
C ALA A 60 -10.73 6.87 -12.00
N VAL A 61 -10.74 7.04 -13.33
CA VAL A 61 -9.83 7.97 -14.04
C VAL A 61 -10.12 9.42 -13.66
N ALA A 62 -11.38 9.83 -13.67
CA ALA A 62 -11.79 11.18 -13.28
C ALA A 62 -11.49 11.49 -11.81
N TRP A 63 -11.59 10.48 -10.93
CA TRP A 63 -11.19 10.61 -9.53
C TRP A 63 -9.68 10.72 -9.38
N MET A 64 -8.88 9.94 -10.12
CA MET A 64 -7.41 9.96 -10.05
C MET A 64 -6.82 11.34 -10.33
N ASP A 65 -7.38 12.07 -11.31
CA ASP A 65 -6.91 13.41 -11.70
C ASP A 65 -6.94 14.44 -10.54
N ARG A 66 -7.80 14.21 -9.55
CA ARG A 66 -7.96 15.06 -8.37
C ARG A 66 -7.54 14.40 -7.05
N ALA A 67 -7.18 13.12 -7.08
CA ALA A 67 -6.93 12.34 -5.88
C ALA A 67 -5.55 12.67 -5.27
N SER A 68 -5.55 12.97 -3.98
CA SER A 68 -4.33 13.13 -3.19
C SER A 68 -3.82 11.78 -2.65
N ALA A 69 -2.59 11.77 -2.12
CA ALA A 69 -2.07 10.61 -1.38
C ALA A 69 -2.99 10.20 -0.22
N THR A 70 -3.67 11.17 0.43
CA THR A 70 -4.63 10.90 1.51
C THR A 70 -5.90 10.20 0.98
N ASP A 71 -6.38 10.56 -0.20
CA ASP A 71 -7.53 9.91 -0.83
C ASP A 71 -7.25 8.45 -1.17
N TYR A 72 -6.03 8.16 -1.65
CA TYR A 72 -5.56 6.78 -1.83
C TYR A 72 -5.40 6.08 -0.48
N ALA A 73 -4.80 6.72 0.52
CA ALA A 73 -4.60 6.15 1.84
C ALA A 73 -5.92 5.77 2.55
N ALA A 74 -7.01 6.47 2.24
CA ALA A 74 -8.35 6.13 2.73
C ALA A 74 -8.85 4.75 2.26
N LEU A 75 -8.23 4.16 1.22
CA LEU A 75 -8.53 2.80 0.76
C LEU A 75 -7.77 1.73 1.55
N ALA A 76 -6.70 2.09 2.28
CA ALA A 76 -5.85 1.11 2.97
C ALA A 76 -6.63 0.25 3.99
N PRO A 77 -7.58 0.77 4.81
CA PRO A 77 -8.38 -0.06 5.71
C PRO A 77 -9.20 -1.13 4.98
N MET A 78 -9.72 -0.81 3.78
CA MET A 78 -10.43 -1.78 2.94
C MET A 78 -9.48 -2.89 2.47
N VAL A 79 -8.28 -2.53 2.01
CA VAL A 79 -7.26 -3.50 1.60
C VAL A 79 -6.86 -4.42 2.74
N MET A 80 -6.57 -3.86 3.92
CA MET A 80 -6.22 -4.63 5.12
C MET A 80 -7.35 -5.59 5.52
N ARG A 81 -8.60 -5.10 5.59
CA ARG A 81 -9.76 -5.93 5.93
C ARG A 81 -9.92 -7.12 4.98
N HIS A 82 -9.74 -6.92 3.68
CA HIS A 82 -9.82 -8.02 2.71
C HIS A 82 -8.64 -8.98 2.82
N ALA A 83 -7.43 -8.49 3.10
CA ALA A 83 -6.27 -9.34 3.34
C ALA A 83 -6.49 -10.25 4.57
N ASP A 84 -7.03 -9.71 5.65
CA ASP A 84 -7.39 -10.44 6.87
C ASP A 84 -8.48 -11.49 6.63
N GLN A 85 -9.40 -11.20 5.71
CA GLN A 85 -10.46 -12.13 5.27
C GLN A 85 -9.97 -13.20 4.29
N GLY A 86 -8.69 -13.17 3.89
CA GLY A 86 -8.09 -14.17 3.02
C GLY A 86 -8.18 -13.86 1.52
N ASP A 87 -8.59 -12.64 1.13
CA ASP A 87 -8.62 -12.25 -0.29
C ASP A 87 -7.21 -12.34 -0.90
N PRO A 88 -7.00 -13.13 -1.97
CA PRO A 88 -5.66 -13.40 -2.48
C PRO A 88 -4.97 -12.14 -3.03
N VAL A 89 -5.71 -11.15 -3.53
CA VAL A 89 -5.15 -9.87 -3.98
C VAL A 89 -4.83 -8.98 -2.78
N GLY A 90 -5.75 -8.88 -1.82
CA GLY A 90 -5.52 -8.13 -0.58
C GLY A 90 -4.25 -8.60 0.12
N ARG A 91 -4.12 -9.92 0.34
CA ARG A 91 -2.91 -10.52 0.94
C ARG A 91 -1.64 -10.19 0.17
N ARG A 92 -1.67 -10.26 -1.18
CA ARG A 92 -0.51 -9.92 -2.02
C ARG A 92 -0.10 -8.45 -1.89
N ILE A 93 -1.06 -7.52 -1.85
CA ILE A 93 -0.77 -6.09 -1.68
C ILE A 93 -0.12 -5.85 -0.31
N VAL A 94 -0.69 -6.42 0.75
CA VAL A 94 -0.20 -6.23 2.12
C VAL A 94 1.17 -6.89 2.32
N GLN A 95 1.36 -8.11 1.79
CA GLN A 95 2.66 -8.77 1.83
C GLN A 95 3.74 -7.96 1.09
N SER A 96 3.41 -7.45 -0.10
CA SER A 96 4.32 -6.58 -0.84
C SER A 96 4.68 -5.32 -0.05
N ALA A 97 3.71 -4.70 0.64
CA ALA A 97 3.98 -3.55 1.49
C ALA A 97 4.93 -3.89 2.65
N ALA A 98 4.72 -5.02 3.31
CA ALA A 98 5.60 -5.51 4.36
C ALA A 98 7.05 -5.74 3.86
N GLU A 99 7.21 -6.36 2.68
CA GLU A 99 8.53 -6.57 2.06
C GLU A 99 9.28 -5.25 1.75
N GLN A 100 8.55 -4.20 1.36
CA GLN A 100 9.13 -2.87 1.14
C GLN A 100 9.59 -2.23 2.46
N ILE A 101 8.78 -2.36 3.51
CA ILE A 101 9.16 -1.91 4.86
C ILE A 101 10.39 -2.67 5.36
N ASP A 102 10.42 -3.99 5.21
CA ASP A 102 11.58 -4.80 5.59
C ASP A 102 12.85 -4.35 4.85
N THR A 103 12.73 -4.01 3.57
CA THR A 103 13.84 -3.45 2.78
C THR A 103 14.34 -2.13 3.37
N LEU A 104 13.43 -1.21 3.72
CA LEU A 104 13.80 0.05 4.36
C LEU A 104 14.49 -0.16 5.71
N VAL A 105 13.97 -1.07 6.53
CA VAL A 105 14.56 -1.44 7.83
C VAL A 105 15.97 -1.97 7.66
N ARG A 106 16.19 -2.91 6.72
CA ARG A 106 17.52 -3.46 6.40
C ARG A 106 18.50 -2.35 5.99
N VAL A 107 18.11 -1.46 5.08
CA VAL A 107 18.95 -0.34 4.63
C VAL A 107 19.31 0.60 5.77
N LEU A 108 18.38 0.86 6.71
CA LEU A 108 18.67 1.69 7.88
C LEU A 108 19.69 1.03 8.81
N PHE A 109 19.59 -0.27 9.04
CA PHE A 109 20.57 -1.02 9.82
C PHE A 109 21.96 -1.04 9.14
N GLU A 110 22.02 -1.27 7.83
CA GLU A 110 23.26 -1.21 7.05
C GLU A 110 23.93 0.18 7.12
N LYS A 111 23.14 1.24 7.23
CA LYS A 111 23.62 2.62 7.45
C LYS A 111 24.00 2.91 8.90
N GLY A 112 23.89 1.95 9.81
CA GLY A 112 24.32 2.06 11.20
C GLY A 112 23.24 2.51 12.19
N ALA A 113 21.94 2.43 11.83
CA ALA A 113 20.87 2.66 12.80
C ALA A 113 20.92 1.58 13.90
N PRO A 114 21.00 1.92 15.20
CA PRO A 114 21.09 0.92 16.25
C PRO A 114 19.74 0.25 16.56
N ARG A 115 18.63 0.93 16.25
CA ARG A 115 17.25 0.50 16.49
C ARG A 115 16.35 1.15 15.43
N VAL A 116 15.27 0.46 15.08
CA VAL A 116 14.21 0.98 14.21
C VAL A 116 12.87 0.85 14.93
N THR A 117 11.94 1.75 14.64
CA THR A 117 10.57 1.73 15.17
C THR A 117 9.63 2.10 14.05
N LEU A 118 8.51 1.38 13.94
CA LEU A 118 7.45 1.67 12.98
C LEU A 118 6.50 2.69 13.58
N LEU A 119 6.15 3.69 12.79
CA LEU A 119 5.23 4.77 13.19
C LEU A 119 4.13 4.91 12.13
N GLY A 120 2.95 5.36 12.58
CA GLY A 120 1.77 5.59 11.73
C GLY A 120 0.68 4.54 11.91
N GLY A 121 -0.52 4.85 11.43
CA GLY A 121 -1.72 4.02 11.64
C GLY A 121 -1.68 2.62 11.01
N LEU A 122 -0.72 2.38 10.11
CA LEU A 122 -0.49 1.06 9.49
C LEU A 122 0.58 0.23 10.21
N ALA A 123 1.28 0.78 11.20
CA ALA A 123 2.34 0.05 11.91
C ALA A 123 1.81 -1.25 12.54
N SER A 124 0.78 -1.15 13.41
CA SER A 124 0.23 -2.33 14.09
C SER A 124 -0.46 -3.31 13.12
N PRO A 125 -1.26 -2.88 12.13
CA PRO A 125 -1.85 -3.80 11.16
C PRO A 125 -0.83 -4.53 10.27
N LEU A 126 0.33 -3.92 9.98
CA LEU A 126 1.37 -4.53 9.15
C LEU A 126 2.36 -5.38 9.94
N GLU A 127 2.49 -5.19 11.25
CA GLU A 127 3.44 -5.92 12.11
C GLU A 127 3.40 -7.45 11.91
N PRO A 128 2.22 -8.12 11.81
CA PRO A 128 2.17 -9.58 11.59
C PRO A 128 2.69 -10.04 10.21
N TRP A 129 2.90 -9.12 9.27
CA TRP A 129 3.30 -9.40 7.89
C TRP A 129 4.80 -9.18 7.65
N LEU A 130 5.48 -8.53 8.60
CA LEU A 130 6.90 -8.23 8.51
C LEU A 130 7.75 -9.47 8.82
N SER A 131 8.99 -9.44 8.32
CA SER A 131 9.97 -10.46 8.70
C SER A 131 10.27 -10.40 10.21
N PRO A 132 10.56 -11.56 10.86
CA PRO A 132 10.94 -11.61 12.28
C PRO A 132 12.22 -10.82 12.62
#